data_AF-A0A3B3YYN4-F1
#
_entry.id   AF-A0A3B3YYN4-F1
#
_cell.length_a   1.000
_cell.length_b   1.000
_cell.length_c   1.000
_cell.angle_alpha   90.00
_cell.angle_beta   90.00
_cell.angle_gamma   90.00
#
_symmetry.space_group_name_H-M   'P 1'
#
loop_
_entity.id
_entity.type
_entity.pdbx_description
1 polymer ?
#
loop_
_entity_poly.entity_id
_entity_poly.type
_entity_poly.pdbx_seq_one_letter_code
_entity_poly.pdbx_strand_id
1 'polypeptide(L)' 'DRTVDFSTFRNYFRCNKKYVPVCGSNGDTYQNECFLRRAACKKQRAISIVSEGACYHGNTHPLTSST' A
#
# COMPACT_ATOMS: atom_id res chain seq x y z
N ASP A 1 -17.24 16.71 -19.50
CA ASP A 1 -15.79 16.81 -19.58
C ASP A 1 -15.20 16.48 -18.21
N ARG A 2 -14.83 15.22 -17.99
CA ARG A 2 -14.47 14.71 -16.66
C ARG A 2 -12.99 14.98 -16.39
N THR A 3 -12.65 16.23 -16.10
CA THR A 3 -11.42 16.52 -15.37
C THR A 3 -11.64 15.99 -13.95
N VAL A 4 -11.28 14.72 -13.75
CA VAL A 4 -11.20 14.08 -12.42
C VAL A 4 -10.12 14.84 -11.66
N ASP A 5 -10.53 15.93 -11.02
CA ASP A 5 -9.63 16.82 -10.30
C ASP A 5 -9.05 16.08 -9.09
N PHE A 6 -7.73 15.89 -9.13
CA PHE A 6 -6.93 15.26 -8.07
C PHE A 6 -7.11 15.91 -6.69
N SER A 7 -7.70 17.12 -6.62
CA SER A 7 -8.02 17.83 -5.37
C SER A 7 -9.30 17.35 -4.68
N THR A 8 -10.31 16.86 -5.41
CA THR A 8 -11.61 16.44 -4.83
C THR A 8 -11.61 14.97 -4.39
N PHE A 9 -10.71 14.15 -4.96
CA PHE A 9 -10.62 12.71 -4.66
C PHE A 9 -9.86 12.35 -3.37
N ARG A 10 -9.22 13.31 -2.69
CA ARG A 10 -8.53 13.05 -1.41
C ARG A 10 -9.46 12.50 -0.33
N ASN A 11 -10.77 12.76 -0.44
CA ASN A 11 -11.78 12.41 0.56
C ASN A 11 -12.60 11.13 0.27
N TYR A 12 -12.50 10.51 -0.91
CA TYR A 12 -13.36 9.35 -1.26
C TYR A 12 -12.68 7.97 -1.21
N PHE A 13 -11.45 7.86 -0.70
CA PHE A 13 -10.87 6.53 -0.45
C PHE A 13 -11.50 5.88 0.80
N ARG A 14 -12.68 5.28 0.63
CA ARG A 14 -13.34 4.45 1.63
C ARG A 14 -12.75 3.03 1.60
N CYS A 15 -11.71 2.81 2.39
CA CYS A 15 -11.14 1.49 2.58
C CYS A 15 -11.82 0.77 3.74
N ASN A 16 -12.14 -0.52 3.56
CA ASN A 16 -12.43 -1.39 4.70
C ASN A 16 -11.15 -1.59 5.53
N LYS A 17 -11.31 -1.88 6.83
CA LYS A 17 -10.20 -2.09 7.76
C LYS A 17 -9.73 -3.56 7.80
N LYS A 18 -10.10 -4.39 6.82
CA LYS A 18 -9.66 -5.79 6.76
C LYS A 18 -8.15 -5.82 6.52
N TYR A 19 -7.44 -6.58 7.33
CA TYR A 19 -6.01 -6.77 7.20
C TYR A 19 -5.73 -7.89 6.18
N VAL A 20 -5.28 -7.50 4.99
CA VAL A 20 -4.87 -8.38 3.89
C VAL A 20 -3.64 -7.71 3.25
N PRO A 21 -2.45 -7.87 3.86
CA PRO A 21 -1.31 -7.02 3.56
C PRO A 21 -0.82 -7.23 2.13
N VAL A 22 -0.27 -6.16 1.55
CA VAL A 22 0.37 -6.17 0.23
C VAL A 22 1.67 -5.39 0.27
N CYS A 23 2.66 -5.84 -0.49
CA CYS A 23 3.93 -5.16 -0.65
C CYS A 23 3.86 -4.23 -1.86
N GLY A 24 4.14 -2.94 -1.66
CA GLY A 24 4.22 -1.97 -2.74
C GLY A 24 5.59 -2.00 -3.43
N SER A 25 5.63 -1.59 -4.71
CA SER A 25 6.88 -1.38 -5.48
C SER A 25 7.80 -0.32 -4.90
N ASN A 26 7.33 0.44 -3.92
CA ASN A 26 8.14 1.39 -3.17
C ASN A 26 8.76 0.77 -1.90
N GLY A 27 8.61 -0.54 -1.68
CA GLY A 27 9.13 -1.25 -0.52
C GLY A 27 8.27 -1.14 0.74
N ASP A 28 7.17 -0.37 0.72
CA ASP A 28 6.28 -0.22 1.87
C ASP A 28 5.23 -1.34 1.91
N THR A 29 4.97 -1.86 3.11
CA THR A 29 3.80 -2.74 3.37
C THR A 29 2.54 -1.90 3.58
N TYR A 30 1.46 -2.27 2.90
CA TYR A 30 0.15 -1.66 3.08
C TYR A 30 -0.85 -2.66 3.67
N GLN A 31 -1.70 -2.21 4.60
CA GLN A 31 -2.70 -3.05 5.28
C GLN A 31 -3.62 -3.81 4.32
N ASN A 32 -3.94 -3.20 3.18
CA ASN A 32 -4.58 -3.84 2.03
C ASN A 32 -4.39 -2.99 0.78
N GLU A 33 -4.79 -3.53 -0.36
CA GLU A 33 -4.71 -2.88 -1.67
C GLU A 33 -5.38 -1.49 -1.71
N CYS A 34 -6.52 -1.30 -1.01
CA CYS A 34 -7.17 0.01 -0.98
C CYS A 34 -6.28 1.07 -0.32
N PHE A 35 -5.62 0.72 0.79
CA PHE A 35 -4.68 1.63 1.46
C PHE A 35 -3.46 1.93 0.58
N LEU A 36 -2.98 0.98 -0.22
CA LEU A 36 -1.92 1.19 -1.20
C LEU A 36 -2.35 2.19 -2.28
N ARG A 37 -3.52 1.97 -2.92
CA ARG A 37 -4.06 2.88 -3.93
C ARG A 37 -4.31 4.28 -3.37
N ARG A 38 -4.79 4.37 -2.13
CA ARG A 38 -4.97 5.63 -1.41
C ARG A 38 -3.64 6.35 -1.21
N ALA A 39 -2.59 5.62 -0.83
CA ALA A 39 -1.26 6.18 -0.66
C ALA A 39 -0.67 6.65 -1.99
N ALA A 40 -0.82 5.87 -3.06
CA ALA A 40 -0.41 6.25 -4.41
C ALA A 40 -1.07 7.57 -4.86
N CYS A 41 -2.39 7.68 -4.65
CA CYS A 41 -3.14 8.90 -4.94
C CYS A 41 -2.67 10.10 -4.08
N LYS A 42 -2.53 9.91 -2.76
CA LYS A 42 -2.08 10.98 -1.84
C LYS A 42 -0.67 11.47 -2.15
N LYS A 43 0.24 10.55 -2.48
CA LYS A 43 1.64 10.83 -2.83
C LYS A 43 1.81 11.28 -4.29
N GLN A 44 0.74 11.28 -5.10
CA GLN A 44 0.78 11.55 -6.54
C GLN A 44 1.85 10.72 -7.27
N ARG A 45 2.03 9.47 -6.82
CA ARG A 45 3.05 8.56 -7.33
C ARG A 45 2.44 7.18 -7.55
N ALA A 46 2.71 6.59 -8.71
CA ALA A 46 2.31 5.21 -8.97
C ALA A 46 3.02 4.26 -8.00
N ILE A 47 2.24 3.40 -7.34
CA ILE A 47 2.72 2.30 -6.51
C ILE A 47 1.93 1.09 -7.00
N SER A 48 2.61 0.14 -7.61
CA SER A 48 2.08 -1.19 -7.94
C SER A 48 2.27 -2.14 -6.76
N ILE A 49 1.46 -3.21 -6.71
CA ILE A 49 1.71 -4.35 -5.83
C ILE A 49 2.82 -5.20 -6.46
N VAL A 50 3.83 -5.58 -5.66
CA VAL A 50 4.91 -6.48 -6.09
C VAL A 50 4.82 -7.86 -5.44
N SER A 51 4.10 -7.98 -4.32
CA SER A 51 3.87 -9.25 -3.65
C SER A 51 2.59 -9.21 -2.83
N GLU A 52 1.87 -10.33 -2.80
CA GLU A 52 0.82 -10.58 -1.81
C GLU A 52 1.48 -10.84 -0.45
N GLY A 53 0.98 -10.21 0.61
CA GLY A 53 1.64 -10.23 1.91
C GLY A 53 2.47 -8.99 2.22
N ALA A 54 3.05 -8.92 3.41
CA ALA A 54 3.92 -7.82 3.80
C ALA A 54 5.26 -7.87 3.02
N CYS A 55 5.88 -6.71 2.81
CA CYS A 55 7.24 -6.66 2.30
C CYS A 55 8.21 -7.31 3.27
N TYR A 56 9.12 -8.13 2.74
CA TYR A 56 10.22 -8.70 3.49
C TYR A 56 11.23 -7.61 3.88
N HIS A 57 11.11 -7.11 5.10
CA HIS A 57 12.16 -6.33 5.74
C HIS A 57 12.92 -7.31 6.62
N GLY A 58 14.22 -7.48 6.38
CA GLY A 58 15.07 -8.51 7.00
C GLY A 58 15.26 -8.43 8.52
N ASN A 59 14.33 -7.84 9.27
CA ASN A 59 14.39 -7.66 10.72
C ASN A 59 13.10 -8.03 11.48
N THR A 60 12.10 -8.65 10.85
CA THR A 60 10.94 -9.21 11.57
C THR A 60 10.57 -10.61 11.08
N HIS A 61 11.50 -11.55 11.26
CA HIS A 61 11.14 -12.93 11.58
C HIS A 61 11.45 -13.14 13.07
N PRO A 62 10.47 -13.44 13.94
CA PRO A 62 10.74 -14.40 14.98
C PRO A 62 11.09 -15.71 14.25
N LEU A 63 12.33 -16.18 14.40
CA LEU A 63 12.83 -17.53 14.09
C LEU A 63 13.55 -17.83 12.77
N THR A 64 14.12 -16.88 12.03
CA THR A 64 15.16 -17.23 11.03
C THR A 64 16.18 -16.10 10.81
N SER A 65 16.90 -15.72 11.86
CA SER A 65 18.16 -14.97 11.72
C SER A 65 19.26 -15.76 12.41
N SER A 66 19.93 -16.59 11.61
CA SER A 66 21.36 -16.90 11.69
C SER A 66 21.93 -17.23 13.09
N THR A 67 21.92 -18.51 13.45
CA THR A 67 23.10 -19.26 13.92
C THR A 67 22.90 -20.72 13.55
#